data_AF-A0A3S0RZU6-F1
#
_entry.id   AF-A0A3S0RZU6-F1
#
_cell.length_a   1.000
_cell.length_b   1.000
_cell.length_c   1.000
_cell.angle_alpha   90.00
_cell.angle_beta   90.00
_cell.angle_gamma   90.00
#
_symmetry.space_group_name_H-M   'P 1'
#
loop_
_entity.id
_entity.type
_entity.pdbx_description
1 polymer ?
#
loop_
_entity_poly.entity_id
_entity_poly.type
_entity_poly.pdbx_seq_one_letter_code
_entity_poly.pdbx_strand_id
1 'polypeptide(L)' 'MHSIVLSQFKTDDDDVITTASTDPEALSVSVNTSGEIVDVDAQASKLRPLGGDGLKELFVGCAQSAFTHRYDPLMGD' A
#
# COMPACT_ATOMS: atom_id res chain seq x y z
N MET A 1 -13.05 6.10 -9.07
CA MET A 1 -12.08 6.39 -7.99
C MET A 1 -11.84 5.07 -7.29
N HIS A 2 -10.61 4.53 -7.35
CA HIS A 2 -10.28 3.33 -6.59
C HIS A 2 -10.23 3.71 -5.12
N SER A 3 -10.96 3.00 -4.28
CA SER A 3 -10.82 3.15 -2.83
C SER A 3 -9.48 2.53 -2.42
N ILE A 4 -8.78 3.17 -1.49
CA ILE A 4 -7.56 2.61 -0.90
C ILE A 4 -7.97 1.89 0.38
N VAL A 5 -7.61 0.62 0.49
CA VAL A 5 -7.81 -0.22 1.67
C VAL A 5 -6.47 -0.39 2.37
N LEU A 6 -6.48 -0.28 3.69
CA LEU A 6 -5.29 -0.47 4.52
C LEU A 6 -5.37 -1.81 5.24
N SER A 7 -4.24 -2.49 5.32
CA SER A 7 -4.05 -3.65 6.19
C SER A 7 -2.69 -3.54 6.87
N GLN A 8 -2.57 -4.22 8.01
CA GLN A 8 -1.32 -4.32 8.75
C GLN A 8 -1.03 -5.77 9.09
N PHE A 9 0.25 -6.11 9.17
CA PHE A 9 0.72 -7.32 9.83
C PHE A 9 2.00 -7.02 10.59
N LYS A 10 2.20 -7.75 11.68
CA LYS A 10 3.41 -7.66 12.51
C LYS A 10 4.37 -8.78 12.11
N THR A 11 5.65 -8.46 11.94
CA THR A 11 6.71 -9.44 11.67
C THR A 11 7.23 -10.04 12.97
N ASP A 12 8.08 -11.07 12.84
CA ASP A 12 8.76 -11.69 13.98
C ASP A 12 9.75 -10.75 14.70
N ASP A 13 10.21 -9.69 14.01
CA ASP A 13 11.15 -8.68 14.53
C ASP A 13 10.44 -7.44 15.11
N ASP A 14 9.16 -7.57 15.47
CA ASP A 14 8.30 -6.50 15.98
C ASP A 14 8.01 -5.33 15.00
N ASP A 15 8.42 -5.44 13.73
CA ASP A 15 8.07 -4.45 12.71
C ASP A 15 6.60 -4.56 12.30
N VAL A 16 5.95 -3.40 12.14
CA VAL A 16 4.61 -3.32 11.56
C VAL A 16 4.77 -3.01 10.07
N ILE A 17 4.28 -3.93 9.24
CA ILE A 17 4.14 -3.70 7.81
C ILE A 17 2.73 -3.21 7.55
N THR A 18 2.62 -1.99 7.03
CA THR A 18 1.35 -1.39 6.60
C THR A 18 1.27 -1.46 5.08
N THR A 19 0.22 -2.11 4.58
CA THR A 19 -0.06 -2.25 3.16
C THR A 19 -1.25 -1.41 2.77
N ALA A 20 -1.11 -0.61 1.71
CA ALA A 20 -2.21 0.08 1.06
C ALA A 20 -2.46 -0.55 -0.30
N SER A 21 -3.69 -1.01 -0.54
CA SER A 21 -4.10 -1.62 -1.81
C SER A 21 -5.30 -0.91 -2.41
N THR A 22 -5.45 -0.99 -3.73
CA THR A 22 -6.67 -0.54 -4.41
C THR A 22 -7.82 -1.52 -4.21
N ASP A 23 -9.06 -1.03 -4.28
CA ASP A 23 -10.26 -1.85 -4.40
C ASP A 23 -11.01 -1.50 -5.70
N PRO A 24 -11.14 -2.43 -6.66
CA PRO A 24 -10.59 -3.79 -6.66
C PRO A 24 -9.06 -3.82 -6.68
N GLU A 25 -8.48 -4.89 -6.13
CA GLU A 25 -7.02 -5.04 -6.05
C GLU A 25 -6.38 -5.08 -7.43
N ALA A 26 -5.45 -4.17 -7.64
CA ALA A 26 -4.67 -3.99 -8.86
C ALA A 26 -3.25 -3.48 -8.57
N LEU A 27 -3.10 -2.68 -7.51
CA LEU A 27 -1.81 -2.23 -6.99
C LEU A 27 -1.84 -2.31 -5.46
N SER A 28 -0.76 -2.77 -4.86
CA SER A 28 -0.52 -2.66 -3.42
C SER A 28 0.90 -2.15 -3.15
N VAL A 29 1.05 -1.38 -2.09
CA VAL A 29 2.35 -0.87 -1.62
C VAL A 29 2.44 -1.12 -0.13
N SER A 30 3.50 -1.80 0.29
CA SER A 30 3.77 -2.16 1.69
C SER A 30 4.96 -1.36 2.22
N VAL A 31 4.80 -0.80 3.41
CA VAL A 31 5.77 0.06 4.08
C VAL A 31 6.03 -0.46 5.49
N ASN A 32 7.29 -0.51 5.92
CA ASN A 32 7.65 -0.84 7.30
C ASN A 32 7.48 0.35 8.26
N THR A 33 7.68 0.11 9.55
CA THR A 33 7.60 1.12 10.62
C THR A 33 8.51 2.34 10.36
N SER A 34 9.65 2.13 9.73
CA SER A 34 10.64 3.17 9.37
C SER A 34 10.19 4.03 8.18
N GLY A 35 9.18 3.60 7.43
CA GLY A 35 8.70 4.30 6.24
C GLY A 35 9.33 3.82 4.94
N GLU A 36 10.12 2.74 4.97
CA GLU A 36 10.71 2.14 3.78
C GLU A 36 9.69 1.26 3.07
N ILE A 37 9.64 1.36 1.73
CA ILE A 37 8.84 0.46 0.91
C ILE A 37 9.54 -0.90 0.90
N VAL A 38 8.85 -1.92 1.42
CA VAL A 38 9.37 -3.29 1.49
C VAL A 38 8.79 -4.19 0.40
N ASP A 39 7.62 -3.84 -0.15
CA ASP A 39 6.98 -4.62 -1.22
C ASP A 39 6.03 -3.77 -2.07
N VAL A 40 5.91 -4.14 -3.35
CA VAL A 40 4.99 -3.55 -4.32
C VAL A 40 4.47 -4.65 -5.25
N ASP A 41 3.17 -4.98 -5.15
CA ASP A 41 2.51 -5.89 -6.10
C ASP A 41 1.68 -5.11 -7.11
N ALA A 42 1.75 -5.50 -8.38
CA ALA A 42 1.12 -4.80 -9.48
C ALA A 42 0.55 -5.75 -10.53
N GLN A 43 -0.77 -5.72 -10.70
CA GLN A 43 -1.47 -6.51 -11.72
C GLN A 43 -1.46 -5.77 -13.05
N ALA A 44 -0.42 -6.01 -13.85
CA ALA A 44 -0.17 -5.30 -15.11
C ALA A 44 -1.37 -5.27 -16.07
N SER A 45 -2.18 -6.35 -16.13
CA SER A 45 -3.38 -6.41 -16.97
C SER A 45 -4.43 -5.37 -16.60
N LYS A 46 -4.57 -5.05 -15.30
CA LYS A 46 -5.50 -4.05 -14.77
C LYS A 46 -4.95 -2.62 -14.81
N LEU A 47 -3.62 -2.48 -14.74
CA LEU A 47 -2.95 -1.18 -14.65
C LEU A 47 -2.58 -0.57 -16.02
N ARG A 48 -2.34 -1.40 -17.05
CA ARG A 48 -2.00 -0.93 -18.42
C ARG A 48 -2.95 0.14 -18.96
N PRO A 49 -4.28 0.07 -18.79
CA PRO A 49 -5.21 1.08 -19.28
C PRO A 49 -5.04 2.47 -18.65
N LEU A 50 -4.41 2.57 -17.47
CA LEU A 50 -4.20 3.84 -16.76
C LEU A 50 -3.10 4.71 -17.38
N GLY A 51 -2.22 4.11 -18.20
CA GLY A 51 -1.03 4.80 -18.71
C GLY A 51 -0.03 5.16 -17.60
N GLY A 52 1.04 5.87 -17.98
CA GLY A 52 2.11 6.24 -17.05
C GLY A 52 1.66 7.19 -15.95
N ASP A 53 0.85 8.20 -16.29
CA ASP A 53 0.38 9.19 -15.33
C ASP A 53 -0.61 8.58 -14.31
N GLY A 54 -1.57 7.79 -14.78
CA GLY A 54 -2.53 7.13 -13.91
C GLY A 54 -1.87 6.10 -12.97
N LEU A 55 -0.88 5.35 -13.47
CA LEU A 55 -0.09 4.45 -12.62
C LEU A 55 0.70 5.23 -11.55
N LYS A 56 1.34 6.34 -11.94
CA LYS A 56 2.10 7.18 -11.03
C LYS A 56 1.21 7.73 -9.91
N GLU A 57 0.04 8.27 -10.24
CA GLU A 57 -0.91 8.78 -9.25
C GLU A 57 -1.37 7.68 -8.29
N LEU A 58 -1.72 6.51 -8.81
CA LEU A 58 -2.16 5.37 -8.01
C LEU A 58 -1.06 4.91 -7.04
N PHE A 59 0.16 4.77 -7.55
CA PHE A 59 1.32 4.37 -6.77
C PHE A 59 1.63 5.36 -5.65
N VAL A 60 1.67 6.66 -5.96
CA VAL A 60 1.90 7.71 -4.97
C VAL A 60 0.79 7.69 -3.92
N GLY A 61 -0.47 7.53 -4.32
CA GLY A 61 -1.61 7.45 -3.41
C GLY A 61 -1.51 6.27 -2.44
N CYS A 62 -1.19 5.08 -2.93
CA CYS A 62 -0.97 3.89 -2.09
C CYS A 62 0.23 4.10 -1.15
N ALA A 63 1.38 4.54 -1.67
CA ALA A 63 2.58 4.75 -0.88
C ALA A 63 2.38 5.78 0.25
N GLN A 64 1.72 6.92 -0.05
CA GLN A 64 1.41 7.94 0.94
C GLN A 64 0.43 7.42 2.01
N SER A 65 -0.57 6.62 1.60
CA SER A 65 -1.54 6.04 2.52
C SER A 65 -0.87 5.05 3.49
N ALA A 66 -0.05 4.13 2.97
CA ALA A 66 0.70 3.17 3.78
C ALA A 66 1.69 3.88 4.72
N PHE A 67 2.43 4.86 4.21
CA PHE A 67 3.39 5.62 5.02
C PHE A 67 2.71 6.40 6.15
N THR A 68 1.58 7.06 5.87
CA THR A 68 0.88 7.89 6.86
C THR A 68 0.35 7.04 8.01
N HIS A 69 -0.18 5.85 7.71
CA HIS A 69 -0.82 4.98 8.71
C HIS A 69 0.13 3.98 9.38
N ARG A 70 1.43 4.02 9.09
CA ARG A 70 2.40 3.07 9.66
C ARG A 70 2.52 3.10 11.19
N TYR A 71 2.08 4.20 11.81
CA TYR A 71 2.05 4.37 13.26
C TYR A 71 0.65 4.29 13.85
N ASP A 72 -0.39 4.20 13.02
CA ASP A 72 -1.76 3.99 13.48
C ASP A 72 -1.97 2.49 13.61
N PRO A 73 -2.00 1.91 14.82
CA PRO A 73 -2.28 0.49 14.99
C PRO A 73 -3.73 0.21 14.55
N LEU A 74 -3.88 -0.42 13.39
CA LEU A 74 -5.14 -0.98 12.91
C LEU A 74 -5.45 -2.32 13.58
N MET A 75 -4.43 -2.93 14.21
CA MET A 75 -4.60 -4.04 15.14
C MET A 75 -4.96 -3.46 16.51
N GLY A 76 -6.20 -3.68 16.94
CA GLY A 76 -6.58 -3.44 18.34
C GLY A 76 -5.91 -4.46 19.28
N ASP A 77 -5.79 -4.07 20.56
CA ASP A 77 -5.44 -4.97 21.68
C ASP A 77 -6.27 -6.26 21.69
#